data_AF-A0A940NRQ9-F1
#
_entry.id   AF-A0A940NRQ9-F1
#
_cell.length_a   1.000
_cell.length_b   1.000
_cell.length_c   1.000
_cell.angle_alpha   90.00
_cell.angle_beta   90.00
_cell.angle_gamma   90.00
#
_symmetry.space_group_name_H-M   'P 1'
#
loop_
_entity.id
_entity.type
_entity.pdbx_description
1 polymer ?
#
loop_
_entity_poly.entity_id
_entity_poly.type
_entity_poly.pdbx_seq_one_letter_code
_entity_poly.pdbx_strand_id
1 'polypeptide(L)'
;MINIFSDQYLNDIETASENCTSRPVYTILNLCRVLYYLKEGVISSKKEGGVWGIKTLDNKYTEIVLICTEKYLNNTKNLNIENDILIEFIHYMKTEISNQLENRVY
;
A
#
# COMPACT_ATOMS: atom_id res chain seq x y z
N MET A 1 -20.55 9.78 5.75
CA MET A 1 -19.27 10.00 5.06
C MET A 1 -18.15 9.03 5.48
N ILE A 2 -18.27 8.30 6.60
CA ILE A 2 -17.22 7.37 7.08
C ILE A 2 -17.24 5.99 6.38
N ASN A 3 -18.40 5.49 5.93
CA ASN A 3 -18.49 4.15 5.31
C ASN A 3 -17.80 4.02 3.93
N ILE A 4 -17.81 5.05 3.09
CA ILE A 4 -17.28 4.93 1.72
C ILE A 4 -15.75 4.75 1.71
N PHE A 5 -15.05 5.37 2.67
CA PHE A 5 -13.59 5.29 2.74
C PHE A 5 -13.11 3.92 3.22
N SER A 6 -13.75 3.35 4.24
CA SER A 6 -13.45 1.99 4.70
C SER A 6 -13.71 0.95 3.63
N ASP A 7 -14.81 1.07 2.88
CA ASP A 7 -15.17 0.14 1.82
C ASP A 7 -14.16 0.18 0.66
N GLN A 8 -13.68 1.36 0.29
CA GLN A 8 -12.64 1.52 -0.73
C GLN A 8 -11.32 0.88 -0.29
N TYR A 9 -10.93 1.04 0.98
CA TYR A 9 -9.72 0.45 1.53
C TYR A 9 -9.81 -1.07 1.67
N LEU A 10 -10.96 -1.60 2.09
CA LEU A 10 -11.23 -3.04 2.14
C LEU A 10 -11.21 -3.67 0.74
N ASN A 11 -11.84 -3.01 -0.24
CA ASN A 11 -11.80 -3.44 -1.63
C ASN A 11 -10.37 -3.38 -2.20
N ASP A 12 -9.59 -2.35 -1.87
CA ASP A 12 -8.19 -2.24 -2.28
C ASP A 12 -7.32 -3.37 -1.70
N ILE A 13 -7.62 -3.88 -0.50
CA ILE A 13 -6.95 -5.05 0.10
C ILE A 13 -7.38 -6.35 -0.60
N GLU A 14 -8.68 -6.56 -0.75
CA GLU A 14 -9.26 -7.77 -1.32
C GLU A 14 -8.74 -7.99 -2.75
N THR A 15 -8.82 -6.93 -3.55
CA THR A 15 -8.41 -6.94 -4.96
C THR A 15 -6.92 -6.69 -5.17
N ALA A 16 -6.11 -6.49 -4.12
CA ALA A 16 -4.70 -6.13 -4.23
C ALA A 16 -3.90 -7.11 -5.11
N SER A 17 -4.15 -8.41 -4.94
CA SER A 17 -3.47 -9.48 -5.68
C SER A 17 -3.89 -9.55 -7.15
N GLU A 18 -5.10 -9.12 -7.50
CA GLU A 18 -5.58 -9.06 -8.88
C GLU A 18 -5.13 -7.75 -9.56
N ASN A 19 -5.19 -6.65 -8.81
CA ASN A 19 -4.83 -5.32 -9.27
C ASN A 19 -3.33 -5.09 -9.35
N CYS A 20 -2.49 -5.85 -8.63
CA CYS A 20 -1.04 -5.66 -8.72
C CYS A 20 -0.48 -6.00 -10.11
N THR A 21 -1.11 -6.95 -10.81
CA THR A 21 -0.72 -7.35 -12.16
C THR A 21 -1.09 -6.28 -13.19
N SER A 22 -2.19 -5.55 -12.98
CA SER A 22 -2.70 -4.53 -13.92
C SER A 22 -2.29 -3.11 -13.57
N ARG A 23 -2.11 -2.79 -12.27
CA ARG A 23 -1.89 -1.45 -11.72
C ARG A 23 -0.99 -1.46 -10.47
N PRO A 24 0.24 -2.00 -10.53
CA PRO A 24 1.12 -2.22 -9.37
C PRO A 24 1.36 -0.96 -8.53
N VAL A 25 1.58 0.18 -9.18
CA VAL A 25 1.78 1.48 -8.50
C VAL A 25 0.59 1.87 -7.62
N TYR A 26 -0.63 1.70 -8.13
CA TYR A 26 -1.83 2.07 -7.40
C TYR A 26 -2.07 1.12 -6.24
N THR A 27 -1.85 -0.18 -6.45
CA THR A 27 -1.96 -1.19 -5.40
C THR A 27 -0.99 -0.90 -4.26
N ILE A 28 0.30 -0.72 -4.55
CA ILE A 28 1.33 -0.47 -3.53
C ILE A 28 1.00 0.77 -2.70
N LEU A 29 0.69 1.89 -3.36
CA LEU A 29 0.41 3.14 -2.66
C LEU A 29 -0.91 3.10 -1.89
N ASN A 30 -1.93 2.39 -2.39
CA ASN A 30 -3.17 2.22 -1.64
C ASN A 30 -2.96 1.36 -0.38
N LEU A 31 -2.23 0.25 -0.46
CA LEU A 31 -1.90 -0.56 0.71
C LEU A 31 -1.13 0.25 1.76
N CYS A 32 -0.19 1.11 1.34
CA CYS A 32 0.51 2.01 2.26
C CYS A 32 -0.45 2.98 2.97
N ARG A 33 -1.42 3.55 2.25
CA ARG A 33 -2.44 4.45 2.82
C ARG A 33 -3.33 3.73 3.83
N VAL A 34 -3.75 2.51 3.53
CA VAL A 34 -4.55 1.66 4.45
C VAL A 34 -3.78 1.48 5.75
N LEU A 35 -2.55 0.97 5.66
CA LEU A 35 -1.78 0.64 6.85
C LEU A 35 -1.44 1.90 7.66
N TYR A 36 -1.18 3.02 6.98
CA TYR A 36 -0.98 4.31 7.64
C TYR A 36 -2.22 4.72 8.45
N TYR A 37 -3.41 4.65 7.87
CA TYR A 37 -4.64 4.92 8.59
C TYR A 37 -4.84 3.96 9.77
N LEU A 38 -4.51 2.68 9.61
CA LEU A 38 -4.67 1.69 10.67
C LEU A 38 -3.65 1.86 11.81
N LYS A 39 -2.41 2.27 11.52
CA LYS A 39 -1.40 2.49 12.57
C LYS A 39 -1.53 3.85 13.25
N GLU A 40 -1.90 4.90 12.51
CA GLU A 40 -1.79 6.29 12.99
C GLU A 40 -3.07 7.12 12.85
N GLY A 41 -4.15 6.58 12.28
CA GLY A 41 -5.42 7.29 12.12
C GLY A 41 -5.42 8.37 11.03
N VAL A 42 -4.36 8.45 10.21
CA VAL A 42 -4.19 9.49 9.18
C VAL A 42 -4.85 9.07 7.87
N ILE A 43 -5.80 9.87 7.39
CA ILE A 43 -6.34 9.74 6.03
C ILE A 43 -5.36 10.43 5.07
N SER A 44 -4.62 9.62 4.32
CA SER A 44 -3.52 10.11 3.47
C SER A 44 -3.86 10.06 1.97
N SER A 45 -3.21 10.91 1.19
CA SER A 45 -3.07 10.79 -0.26
C SER A 45 -2.10 9.65 -0.63
N LYS A 46 -2.05 9.27 -1.92
CA LYS A 46 -1.06 8.28 -2.42
C LYS A 46 0.38 8.71 -2.20
N LYS A 47 0.66 10.01 -2.34
CA LYS A 47 1.98 10.58 -2.06
C LYS A 47 2.33 10.42 -0.58
N GLU A 48 1.43 10.83 0.30
CA GLU A 48 1.66 10.77 1.76
C GLU A 48 1.78 9.33 2.24
N GLY A 49 0.92 8.42 1.76
CA GLY A 49 1.00 7.00 2.04
C GLY A 49 2.33 6.40 1.58
N GLY A 50 2.81 6.74 0.38
CA GLY A 50 4.12 6.30 -0.11
C GLY A 50 5.29 6.81 0.75
N VAL A 51 5.28 8.11 1.09
CA VAL A 51 6.31 8.72 1.96
C VAL A 51 6.31 8.09 3.35
N TRP A 52 5.14 7.79 3.90
CA TRP A 52 5.02 7.08 5.16
C TRP A 52 5.55 5.65 5.04
N GLY A 53 5.19 4.93 3.97
CA GLY A 53 5.65 3.56 3.74
C GLY A 53 7.18 3.45 3.67
N ILE A 54 7.84 4.38 2.98
CA ILE A 54 9.31 4.48 2.89
C ILE A 54 9.98 4.58 4.27
N LYS A 55 9.32 5.25 5.23
CA LYS A 55 9.88 5.53 6.57
C LYS A 55 9.56 4.46 7.60
N THR A 56 8.46 3.74 7.42
CA THR A 56 7.85 2.92 8.48
C THR A 56 7.84 1.42 8.18
N LEU A 57 7.86 1.02 6.91
CA LEU A 57 7.88 -0.41 6.53
C LEU A 57 9.29 -0.98 6.68
N ASP A 58 9.39 -2.32 6.60
CA ASP A 58 10.67 -3.01 6.53
C ASP A 58 11.54 -2.44 5.40
N ASN A 59 12.83 -2.19 5.70
CA ASN A 59 13.81 -1.62 4.79
C ASN A 59 13.89 -2.38 3.44
N LYS A 60 13.58 -3.69 3.43
CA LYS A 60 13.55 -4.47 2.17
C LYS A 60 12.51 -3.95 1.16
N TYR A 61 11.50 -3.21 1.62
CA TYR A 61 10.44 -2.65 0.77
C TYR A 61 10.58 -1.16 0.51
N THR A 62 11.59 -0.50 1.06
CA THR A 62 11.79 0.95 0.84
C THR A 62 11.95 1.27 -0.64
N GLU A 63 12.73 0.47 -1.38
CA GLU A 63 12.99 0.70 -2.81
C GLU A 63 11.72 0.59 -3.66
N ILE A 64 10.93 -0.48 -3.49
CA ILE A 64 9.71 -0.69 -4.27
C ILE A 64 8.66 0.42 -4.02
N VAL A 65 8.53 0.89 -2.78
CA VAL A 65 7.61 1.98 -2.43
C VAL A 65 8.12 3.32 -2.98
N LEU A 66 9.43 3.57 -2.94
CA LEU A 66 10.04 4.76 -3.53
C LEU A 66 9.78 4.82 -5.04
N ILE A 67 10.12 3.75 -5.78
CA ILE A 67 9.90 3.66 -7.23
C ILE A 67 8.43 3.93 -7.57
N CYS A 68 7.50 3.32 -6.83
CA CYS A 68 6.07 3.53 -7.07
C CYS A 68 5.62 4.96 -6.76
N THR A 69 6.15 5.56 -5.69
CA THR A 69 5.87 6.94 -5.32
C THR A 69 6.36 7.91 -6.40
N GLU A 70 7.59 7.74 -6.88
CA GLU A 70 8.16 8.57 -7.95
C GLU A 70 7.42 8.39 -9.27
N LYS A 71 7.08 7.16 -9.64
CA LYS A 71 6.27 6.87 -10.83
C LYS A 71 4.91 7.56 -10.77
N TYR A 72 4.25 7.54 -9.61
CA TYR A 72 2.96 8.18 -9.43
C TYR A 72 3.04 9.71 -9.58
N LEU A 73 4.11 10.34 -9.08
CA LEU A 73 4.30 11.79 -9.11
C LEU A 73 4.77 12.31 -10.47
N ASN A 74 5.72 11.61 -11.09
CA ASN A 74 6.47 12.11 -12.24
C ASN A 74 6.08 11.41 -13.56
N ASN A 75 5.17 10.43 -13.50
CA ASN A 75 4.76 9.60 -14.63
C ASN A 75 5.94 9.01 -15.45
N THR A 76 7.05 8.67 -14.79
CA THR A 76 8.28 8.14 -15.40
C THR A 76 8.02 6.83 -16.16
N LYS A 77 8.72 6.53 -17.25
CA LYS A 77 8.21 5.53 -18.19
C LYS A 77 8.35 4.05 -17.80
N ASN A 78 9.25 3.66 -16.89
CA ASN A 78 9.53 2.24 -16.63
C ASN A 78 9.39 1.87 -15.16
N LEU A 79 8.52 0.91 -14.89
CA LEU A 79 8.47 0.15 -13.64
C LEU A 79 9.07 -1.21 -13.95
N ASN A 80 10.31 -1.46 -13.51
CA ASN A 80 10.90 -2.79 -13.58
C ASN A 80 10.97 -3.35 -12.16
N ILE A 81 9.86 -3.91 -11.71
CA ILE A 81 9.75 -4.57 -10.41
C ILE A 81 9.60 -6.05 -10.71
N GLU A 82 10.44 -6.87 -10.10
CA GLU A 82 10.32 -8.32 -10.19
C GLU A 82 8.99 -8.77 -9.58
N ASN A 83 8.25 -9.61 -10.29
CA ASN A 83 6.92 -10.07 -9.86
C ASN A 83 6.96 -10.74 -8.47
N ASP A 84 8.04 -11.47 -8.17
CA ASP A 84 8.20 -12.16 -6.88
C ASP A 84 8.27 -11.16 -5.72
N ILE A 85 9.03 -10.07 -5.87
CA ILE A 85 9.12 -9.00 -4.87
C ILE A 85 7.76 -8.31 -4.69
N LEU A 86 7.01 -8.12 -5.79
CA LEU A 86 5.67 -7.53 -5.73
C LEU A 86 4.67 -8.41 -4.96
N ILE A 87 4.67 -9.72 -5.23
CA ILE A 87 3.82 -10.68 -4.52
C ILE A 87 4.20 -10.74 -3.04
N GLU A 88 5.49 -10.78 -2.75
CA GLU A 88 6.00 -10.78 -1.37
C GLU A 88 5.56 -9.51 -0.62
N PHE A 89 5.69 -8.34 -1.25
CA PHE A 89 5.25 -7.07 -0.69
C PHE A 89 3.75 -7.08 -0.36
N ILE A 90 2.91 -7.59 -1.27
CA ILE A 90 1.46 -7.67 -1.04
C ILE A 90 1.13 -8.59 0.11
N HIS A 91 1.80 -9.74 0.21
CA HIS A 91 1.60 -10.68 1.30
C HIS A 91 2.00 -10.07 2.65
N TYR A 92 3.14 -9.37 2.69
CA TYR A 92 3.58 -8.63 3.86
C TYR A 92 2.56 -7.56 4.28
N MET A 93 2.12 -6.71 3.34
CA MET A 93 1.15 -5.66 3.64
C MET A 93 -0.19 -6.19 4.10
N LYS A 94 -0.69 -7.28 3.48
CA LYS A 94 -1.92 -7.96 3.93
C LYS A 94 -1.78 -8.46 5.36
N THR A 95 -0.65 -9.09 5.70
CA THR A 95 -0.37 -9.56 7.06
C THR A 95 -0.33 -8.41 8.07
N GLU A 96 0.41 -7.34 7.78
CA GLU A 96 0.48 -6.16 8.64
C GLU A 96 -0.91 -5.52 8.86
N ILE A 97 -1.71 -5.41 7.79
CA ILE A 97 -3.07 -4.85 7.85
C ILE A 97 -3.98 -5.74 8.70
N SER A 98 -3.97 -7.06 8.48
CA SER A 98 -4.76 -8.00 9.29
C SER A 98 -4.41 -7.91 10.77
N ASN A 99 -3.12 -7.86 11.11
CA ASN A 99 -2.66 -7.71 12.48
C ASN A 99 -3.19 -6.41 13.12
N GLN A 100 -3.22 -5.29 12.38
CA GLN A 100 -3.79 -4.04 12.89
C GLN A 100 -5.31 -4.08 13.07
N LEU A 101 -6.03 -4.81 12.22
CA LEU A 101 -7.48 -4.98 12.34
C LEU A 101 -7.83 -5.86 13.54
N GLU A 102 -7.14 -6.97 13.75
CA GLU A 102 -7.34 -7.85 14.91
C GLU A 102 -7.12 -7.10 16.24
N ASN A 103 -6.06 -6.29 16.32
CA ASN A 103 -5.75 -5.48 17.50
C ASN A 103 -6.79 -4.38 17.81
N ARG A 104 -7.65 -4.03 16.86
CA ARG A 104 -8.72 -3.01 17.04
C ARG A 104 -10.07 -3.62 17.45
N VAL A 105 -10.21 -4.94 17.38
CA VAL A 105 -11.46 -5.66 17.75
C VAL A 105 -11.49 -6.02 19.24
N TYR A 106 -10.37 -5.81 19.95
CA TYR A 106 -10.25 -5.93 21.41
C TYR A 106 -10.07 -4.54 22.05
#